data_AF-A0A351K3X6-F1
#
_entry.id   AF-A0A351K3X6-F1
#
_cell.length_a   1.000
_cell.length_b   1.000
_cell.length_c   1.000
_cell.angle_alpha   90.00
_cell.angle_beta   90.00
_cell.angle_gamma   90.00
#
_symmetry.space_group_name_H-M   'P 1'
#
loop_
_entity.id
_entity.type
_entity.pdbx_description
1 polymer ?
#
loop_
_entity_poly.entity_id
_entity_poly.type
_entity_poly.pdbx_seq_one_letter_code
_entity_poly.pdbx_strand_id
1 'polypeptide(L)'
;MADQHEFDANDDEMVNVFYDLTVWDADQRSALVESLAAASVPHAWRENELVVPESAEDVTDEIFDRLEREIGPFPIALGDDAEAVEFQLDEWSVSERGVLVEQLIAGEIPHRWQGDSLFVIGDAADDVDELLDAIESGDLAVLDSSAPDGALAALFSIGDNLARSVDDATARMQLFGLAPDLAESSPPYGLAMNVWASVIAAVDQLTTSFTEEPFDPEHIAVAARDLRDLCRPWV
;
A
#
# COMPACT_ATOMS: atom_id res chain seq x y z
N MET A 1 -22.89 17.25 33.56
CA MET A 1 -21.46 17.16 33.24
C MET A 1 -21.13 15.69 33.30
N ALA A 2 -20.92 15.06 32.14
CA ALA A 2 -20.50 13.68 32.10
C ALA A 2 -19.00 13.66 32.40
N ASP A 3 -18.62 12.90 33.42
CA ASP A 3 -17.24 12.53 33.72
C ASP A 3 -16.61 11.96 32.45
N GLN A 4 -15.66 12.72 31.88
CA GLN A 4 -14.68 12.16 30.96
C GLN A 4 -13.76 11.34 31.86
N HIS A 5 -14.01 10.03 31.96
CA HIS A 5 -13.00 9.11 32.48
C HIS A 5 -11.81 9.23 31.53
N GLU A 6 -10.84 10.04 31.94
CA GLU A 6 -9.54 10.17 31.30
C GLU A 6 -8.92 8.77 31.37
N PHE A 7 -8.75 8.14 30.21
CA PHE A 7 -8.20 6.79 30.12
C PHE A 7 -6.80 6.77 30.76
N ASP A 8 -6.62 5.95 31.79
CA ASP A 8 -5.33 5.74 32.44
C ASP A 8 -4.81 4.33 32.11
N ALA A 9 -3.81 4.28 31.23
CA ALA A 9 -3.17 3.04 30.80
C ALA A 9 -2.30 2.36 31.88
N ASN A 10 -2.26 2.88 33.11
CA ASN A 10 -1.59 2.27 34.26
C ASN A 10 -2.58 1.78 35.33
N ASP A 11 -3.89 1.88 35.06
CA ASP A 11 -4.91 1.38 35.97
C ASP A 11 -4.95 -0.16 35.94
N ASP A 12 -4.55 -0.77 37.06
CA ASP A 12 -4.48 -2.24 37.24
C ASP A 12 -5.87 -2.90 37.24
N GLU A 13 -6.95 -2.13 37.36
CA GLU A 13 -8.34 -2.63 37.28
C GLU A 13 -8.88 -2.65 35.84
N MET A 14 -8.16 -2.06 34.88
CA MET A 14 -8.55 -1.99 33.48
C MET A 14 -7.77 -3.00 32.62
N VAL A 15 -8.48 -3.84 31.87
CA VAL A 15 -7.88 -4.76 30.90
C VAL A 15 -7.52 -3.97 29.64
N ASN A 16 -6.24 -3.99 29.28
CA ASN A 16 -5.70 -3.28 28.13
C ASN A 16 -5.20 -4.26 27.07
N VAL A 17 -5.35 -3.88 25.81
CA VAL A 17 -4.83 -4.56 24.62
C VAL A 17 -3.64 -3.75 24.10
N PHE A 18 -2.59 -4.46 23.70
CA PHE A 18 -1.32 -3.89 23.26
C PHE A 18 -1.08 -4.27 21.81
N TYR A 19 -0.89 -3.27 20.95
CA TYR A 19 -0.52 -3.46 19.56
C TYR A 19 0.93 -3.04 19.38
N ASP A 20 1.79 -3.97 18.96
CA ASP A 20 3.18 -3.65 18.64
C ASP A 20 3.25 -2.97 17.27
N LEU A 21 3.67 -1.71 17.27
CA LEU A 21 3.83 -0.88 16.07
C LEU A 21 5.29 -0.49 15.88
N THR A 22 6.22 -1.25 16.46
CA THR A 22 7.65 -0.92 16.50
C THR A 22 8.24 -0.78 15.09
N VAL A 23 7.75 -1.57 14.14
CA VAL A 23 8.17 -1.58 12.73
C VAL A 23 7.43 -0.58 11.84
N TRP A 24 6.40 0.10 12.35
CA TRP A 24 5.65 1.10 11.60
C TRP A 24 6.43 2.41 11.47
N ASP A 25 6.32 3.06 10.31
CA ASP A 25 6.87 4.39 10.08
C ASP A 25 6.01 5.51 10.72
N ALA A 26 6.59 6.70 10.87
CA ALA A 26 5.93 7.89 11.39
C ALA A 26 4.64 8.26 10.63
N ASP A 27 4.61 8.12 9.30
CA ASP A 27 3.41 8.43 8.51
C ASP A 27 2.27 7.46 8.82
N GLN A 28 2.56 6.16 8.89
CA GLN A 28 1.58 5.12 9.23
C GLN A 28 1.03 5.31 10.65
N ARG A 29 1.91 5.59 11.62
CA ARG A 29 1.50 5.89 13.01
C ARG A 29 0.65 7.16 13.09
N SER A 30 0.96 8.17 12.29
CA SER A 30 0.18 9.41 12.26
C SER A 30 -1.23 9.15 11.73
N ALA A 31 -1.38 8.41 10.64
CA ALA A 31 -2.68 8.04 10.08
C ALA A 31 -3.54 7.24 11.07
N LEU A 32 -2.90 6.35 11.85
CA LEU A 32 -3.56 5.61 12.94
C LEU A 32 -4.04 6.53 14.05
N VAL A 33 -3.18 7.42 14.57
CA VAL A 33 -3.55 8.37 15.64
C VAL A 33 -4.70 9.29 15.20
N GLU A 34 -4.67 9.77 13.96
CA GLU A 34 -5.76 10.58 13.40
C GLU A 34 -7.07 9.80 13.34
N SER A 35 -7.01 8.54 12.91
CA SER A 35 -8.18 7.65 12.86
C SER A 35 -8.76 7.35 14.23
N LEU A 36 -7.92 7.06 15.23
CA LEU A 36 -8.31 6.83 16.61
C LEU A 36 -8.96 8.08 17.21
N ALA A 37 -8.38 9.26 16.98
CA ALA A 37 -8.94 10.52 17.44
C ALA A 37 -10.30 10.82 16.80
N ALA A 38 -10.46 10.56 15.49
CA ALA A 38 -11.72 10.74 14.78
C ALA A 38 -12.82 9.83 15.31
N ALA A 39 -12.48 8.59 15.69
CA ALA A 39 -13.39 7.64 16.32
C ALA A 39 -13.56 7.86 17.84
N SER A 40 -12.88 8.84 18.42
CA SER A 40 -12.84 9.10 19.87
C SER A 40 -12.43 7.87 20.69
N VAL A 41 -11.49 7.08 20.16
CA VAL A 41 -10.95 5.89 20.83
C VAL A 41 -9.98 6.32 21.94
N PRO A 42 -10.24 5.96 23.21
CA PRO A 42 -9.29 6.16 24.28
C PRO A 42 -8.04 5.30 24.03
N HIS A 43 -6.87 5.94 23.98
CA HIS A 43 -5.61 5.26 23.72
C HIS A 43 -4.45 5.95 24.46
N ALA A 44 -3.37 5.20 24.66
CA ALA A 44 -2.11 5.69 25.18
C ALA A 44 -0.96 5.01 24.44
N TRP A 45 0.24 5.56 24.61
CA TRP A 45 1.46 5.01 24.03
C TRP A 45 2.39 4.53 25.13
N ARG A 46 2.92 3.31 24.99
CA ARG A 46 4.05 2.82 25.77
C ARG A 46 5.20 2.49 24.84
N GLU A 47 6.22 3.35 24.87
CA GLU A 47 7.37 3.25 23.96
C GLU A 47 6.94 3.29 22.48
N ASN A 48 6.77 2.13 21.82
CA ASN A 48 6.26 2.01 20.45
C ASN A 48 4.99 1.15 20.34
N GLU A 49 4.40 0.79 21.47
CA GLU A 49 3.16 0.01 21.54
C GLU A 49 1.97 0.94 21.75
N LEU A 50 0.91 0.72 20.96
CA LEU A 50 -0.38 1.34 21.17
C LEU A 50 -1.13 0.55 22.24
N VAL A 51 -1.59 1.24 23.27
CA VAL A 51 -2.37 0.66 24.37
C VAL A 51 -3.78 1.20 24.32
N VAL A 52 -4.76 0.31 24.19
CA VAL A 52 -6.20 0.63 24.21
C VAL A 52 -6.90 -0.23 25.27
N PRO A 53 -8.02 0.23 25.85
CA PRO A 53 -8.82 -0.65 26.70
C PRO A 53 -9.48 -1.75 25.86
N GLU A 54 -9.65 -2.95 26.42
CA GLU A 54 -10.34 -4.09 25.77
C GLU A 54 -11.72 -3.70 25.22
N SER A 55 -12.44 -2.79 25.90
CA SER A 55 -13.75 -2.29 25.43
C SER A 55 -13.69 -1.50 24.11
N ALA A 56 -12.51 -1.08 23.67
CA ALA A 56 -12.27 -0.36 22.42
C ALA A 56 -11.47 -1.18 21.39
N GLU A 57 -11.18 -2.45 21.69
CA GLU A 57 -10.46 -3.38 20.79
C GLU A 57 -11.19 -3.50 19.45
N ASP A 58 -12.49 -3.85 19.45
CA ASP A 58 -13.28 -4.01 18.22
C ASP A 58 -13.21 -2.77 17.29
N VAL A 59 -13.32 -1.57 17.88
CA VAL A 59 -13.26 -0.31 17.11
C VAL A 59 -11.85 -0.02 16.60
N THR A 60 -10.84 -0.40 17.39
CA THR A 60 -9.43 -0.26 17.03
C THR A 60 -9.08 -1.19 15.87
N ASP A 61 -9.55 -2.44 15.92
CA ASP A 61 -9.39 -3.42 14.84
C ASP A 61 -10.09 -2.95 13.55
N GLU A 62 -11.31 -2.42 13.63
CA GLU A 62 -11.99 -1.83 12.46
C GLU A 62 -11.20 -0.66 11.84
N ILE A 63 -10.46 0.10 12.64
CA ILE A 63 -9.59 1.17 12.17
C ILE A 63 -8.35 0.60 11.48
N PHE A 64 -7.71 -0.42 12.05
CA PHE A 64 -6.57 -1.11 11.41
C PHE A 64 -6.98 -1.70 10.06
N ASP A 65 -8.07 -2.46 10.01
CA ASP A 65 -8.59 -3.05 8.77
C ASP A 65 -8.89 -1.98 7.71
N ARG A 66 -9.39 -0.81 8.15
CA ARG A 66 -9.66 0.30 7.24
C ARG A 66 -8.37 0.89 6.69
N LEU A 67 -7.42 1.19 7.56
CA LEU A 67 -6.12 1.73 7.17
C LEU A 67 -5.36 0.77 6.26
N GLU A 68 -5.42 -0.53 6.51
CA GLU A 68 -4.78 -1.54 5.67
C GLU A 68 -5.39 -1.54 4.25
N ARG A 69 -6.71 -1.41 4.14
CA ARG A 69 -7.39 -1.25 2.84
C ARG A 69 -7.08 0.07 2.14
N GLU A 70 -6.77 1.14 2.88
CA GLU A 70 -6.54 2.48 2.32
C GLU A 70 -5.07 2.74 1.95
N ILE A 71 -4.13 2.24 2.77
CA ILE A 71 -2.70 2.58 2.68
C ILE A 71 -1.75 1.40 3.02
N GLY A 72 -2.28 0.18 3.19
CA GLY A 72 -1.47 -1.02 3.43
C GLY A 72 -0.81 -1.57 2.16
N PRO A 73 -0.12 -2.73 2.24
CA PRO A 73 0.06 -3.57 3.44
C PRO A 73 1.03 -2.95 4.46
N PHE A 74 0.89 -3.32 5.74
CA PHE A 74 1.71 -2.80 6.83
C PHE A 74 2.79 -3.80 7.27
N PRO A 75 3.94 -3.32 7.77
CA PRO A 75 4.96 -4.20 8.32
C PRO A 75 4.46 -4.91 9.59
N ILE A 76 4.71 -6.22 9.68
CA ILE A 76 4.36 -7.06 10.82
C ILE A 76 5.64 -7.40 11.61
N ALA A 77 5.69 -7.03 12.88
CA ALA A 77 6.82 -7.33 13.74
C ALA A 77 6.82 -8.80 14.17
N LEU A 78 7.97 -9.45 14.06
CA LEU A 78 8.18 -10.76 14.68
C LEU A 78 8.50 -10.61 16.16
N GLY A 79 7.69 -11.24 17.02
CA GLY A 79 7.88 -11.22 18.48
C GLY A 79 9.24 -11.79 18.92
N ASP A 80 9.79 -11.28 20.02
CA ASP A 80 11.16 -11.60 20.45
C ASP A 80 11.34 -13.06 20.90
N ASP A 81 10.26 -13.70 21.39
CA ASP A 81 10.23 -15.12 21.81
C ASP A 81 9.76 -16.06 20.68
N ALA A 82 9.46 -15.54 19.49
CA ALA A 82 8.98 -16.35 18.38
C ALA A 82 10.09 -17.26 17.83
N GLU A 83 9.73 -18.50 17.47
CA GLU A 83 10.64 -19.41 16.77
C GLU A 83 10.94 -18.85 15.38
N ALA A 84 12.18 -18.39 15.21
CA ALA A 84 12.61 -17.66 14.03
C ALA A 84 13.77 -18.35 13.33
N VAL A 85 13.79 -18.25 12.00
CA VAL A 85 14.91 -18.64 11.15
C VAL A 85 15.74 -17.39 10.85
N GLU A 86 17.06 -17.51 11.03
CA GLU A 86 18.02 -16.42 10.79
C GLU A 86 18.61 -16.52 9.37
N PHE A 87 18.58 -15.40 8.67
CA PHE A 87 19.24 -15.17 7.39
C PHE A 87 20.34 -14.12 7.58
N GLN A 88 21.59 -14.48 7.29
CA GLN A 88 22.73 -13.57 7.39
C GLN A 88 22.89 -12.77 6.09
N LEU A 89 22.77 -11.45 6.17
CA LEU A 89 22.77 -10.55 5.01
C LEU A 89 23.89 -9.50 5.11
N ASP A 90 25.02 -9.82 5.75
CA ASP A 90 26.16 -8.91 5.89
C ASP A 90 26.88 -8.63 4.56
N GLU A 91 26.80 -9.57 3.61
CA GLU A 91 27.34 -9.42 2.25
C GLU A 91 26.38 -8.65 1.32
N TRP A 92 25.15 -8.39 1.76
CA TRP A 92 24.11 -7.73 0.96
C TRP A 92 24.18 -6.22 1.04
N SER A 93 24.01 -5.56 -0.11
CA SER A 93 23.96 -4.11 -0.17
C SER A 93 22.71 -3.55 0.51
N VAL A 94 22.76 -2.26 0.86
CA VAL A 94 21.61 -1.55 1.45
C VAL A 94 20.43 -1.52 0.49
N SER A 95 20.69 -1.47 -0.82
CA SER A 95 19.65 -1.46 -1.86
C SER A 95 18.94 -2.82 -1.94
N GLU A 96 19.69 -3.92 -1.96
CA GLU A 96 19.12 -5.28 -2.00
C GLU A 96 18.31 -5.57 -0.73
N ARG A 97 18.83 -5.17 0.44
CA ARG A 97 18.09 -5.27 1.71
C ARG A 97 16.82 -4.41 1.71
N GLY A 98 16.84 -3.25 1.07
CA GLY A 98 15.66 -2.41 0.90
C GLY A 98 14.56 -3.11 0.11
N VAL A 99 14.91 -3.70 -1.04
CA VAL A 99 13.99 -4.48 -1.87
C VAL A 99 13.43 -5.66 -1.09
N LEU A 100 14.27 -6.37 -0.33
CA LEU A 100 13.83 -7.47 0.52
C LEU A 100 12.78 -7.03 1.54
N VAL A 101 13.02 -5.90 2.24
CA VAL A 101 12.05 -5.35 3.20
C VAL A 101 10.71 -5.06 2.53
N GLU A 102 10.71 -4.45 1.35
CA GLU A 102 9.48 -4.19 0.60
C GLU A 102 8.74 -5.48 0.24
N GLN A 103 9.45 -6.52 -0.18
CA GLN A 103 8.84 -7.83 -0.48
C GLN A 103 8.29 -8.51 0.77
N LEU A 104 8.98 -8.43 1.90
CA LEU A 104 8.49 -8.99 3.17
C LEU A 104 7.19 -8.31 3.62
N ILE A 105 7.10 -6.98 3.46
CA ILE A 105 5.88 -6.23 3.78
C ILE A 105 4.75 -6.59 2.81
N ALA A 106 5.05 -6.65 1.51
CA ALA A 106 4.07 -7.03 0.50
C ALA A 106 3.53 -8.46 0.67
N GLY A 107 4.39 -9.38 1.14
CA GLY A 107 4.02 -10.75 1.47
C GLY A 107 3.44 -10.92 2.88
N GLU A 108 3.26 -9.83 3.63
CA GLU A 108 2.78 -9.85 5.03
C GLU A 108 3.59 -10.82 5.92
N ILE A 109 4.91 -10.89 5.69
CA ILE A 109 5.80 -11.81 6.37
C ILE A 109 6.29 -11.17 7.68
N PRO A 110 5.94 -11.74 8.85
CA PRO A 110 6.43 -11.26 10.13
C PRO A 110 7.95 -11.40 10.22
N HIS A 111 8.65 -10.29 10.43
CA HIS A 111 10.11 -10.27 10.45
C HIS A 111 10.70 -9.32 11.49
N ARG A 112 11.98 -9.53 11.79
CA ARG A 112 12.76 -8.72 12.74
C ARG A 112 14.22 -8.64 12.30
N TRP A 113 14.80 -7.45 12.38
CA TRP A 113 16.21 -7.22 12.04
C TRP A 113 17.06 -7.13 13.30
N GLN A 114 18.23 -7.77 13.29
CA GLN A 114 19.28 -7.56 14.30
C GLN A 114 20.62 -7.34 13.61
N GLY A 115 21.04 -6.08 13.50
CA GLY A 115 22.21 -5.71 12.73
C GLY A 115 22.00 -6.05 11.25
N ASP A 116 22.83 -6.93 10.72
CA ASP A 116 22.80 -7.39 9.33
C ASP A 116 22.05 -8.73 9.15
N SER A 117 21.52 -9.30 10.24
CA SER A 117 20.74 -10.54 10.20
C SER A 117 19.24 -10.24 10.17
N LEU A 118 18.52 -10.93 9.29
CA LEU A 118 17.07 -10.96 9.20
C LEU A 118 16.54 -12.21 9.91
N PHE A 119 15.53 -12.05 10.75
CA PHE A 119 14.82 -13.13 11.43
C PHE A 119 13.38 -13.16 10.95
N VAL A 120 12.90 -14.32 10.51
CA VAL A 120 11.52 -14.52 10.03
C VAL A 120 10.90 -15.72 10.71
N ILE A 121 9.57 -15.79 10.75
CA ILE A 121 8.87 -16.96 11.29
C ILE A 121 9.23 -18.20 10.46
N GLY A 122 9.41 -19.35 11.13
CA GLY A 122 9.86 -20.57 10.46
C GLY A 122 8.97 -21.07 9.33
N ASP A 123 7.67 -20.76 9.36
CA ASP A 123 6.72 -21.13 8.29
C ASP A 123 6.97 -20.39 6.98
N ALA A 124 7.54 -19.17 7.05
CA ALA A 124 7.83 -18.33 5.89
C ALA A 124 9.31 -18.43 5.45
N ALA A 125 10.09 -19.34 6.03
CA ALA A 125 11.53 -19.43 5.74
C ALA A 125 11.81 -19.84 4.28
N ASP A 126 11.02 -20.78 3.74
CA ASP A 126 11.15 -21.20 2.33
C ASP A 126 10.80 -20.04 1.37
N ASP A 127 9.75 -19.26 1.65
CA ASP A 127 9.38 -18.09 0.85
C ASP A 127 10.49 -17.03 0.86
N VAL A 128 11.13 -16.81 2.01
CA VAL A 128 12.21 -15.83 2.15
C VAL A 128 13.47 -16.30 1.42
N ASP A 129 13.78 -17.59 1.44
CA ASP A 129 14.90 -18.17 0.66
C ASP A 129 14.69 -17.95 -0.84
N GLU A 130 13.47 -18.19 -1.35
CA GLU A 130 13.11 -17.92 -2.74
C GLU A 130 13.22 -16.43 -3.10
N LEU A 131 12.78 -15.54 -2.20
CA LEU A 131 12.95 -14.09 -2.38
C LEU A 131 14.44 -13.71 -2.45
N LEU A 132 15.28 -14.26 -1.57
CA LEU A 132 16.71 -13.98 -1.57
C LEU A 132 17.36 -14.44 -2.88
N ASP A 133 17.09 -15.66 -3.32
CA ASP A 133 17.58 -16.19 -4.60
C ASP A 133 17.15 -15.30 -5.78
N ALA A 134 15.90 -14.82 -5.77
CA ALA A 134 15.37 -13.96 -6.81
C ALA A 134 16.03 -12.56 -6.82
N ILE A 135 16.36 -11.99 -5.65
CA ILE A 135 17.12 -10.71 -5.57
C ILE A 135 18.55 -10.93 -6.07
N GLU A 136 19.22 -11.99 -5.63
CA GLU A 136 20.60 -12.29 -6.02
C GLU A 136 20.72 -12.53 -7.54
N SER A 137 19.76 -13.24 -8.13
CA SER A 137 19.71 -13.47 -9.57
C SER A 137 19.30 -12.22 -10.37
N GLY A 138 18.84 -11.15 -9.70
CA GLY A 138 18.22 -9.99 -10.34
C GLY A 138 16.93 -10.32 -11.11
N ASP A 139 16.29 -11.44 -10.78
CA ASP A 139 15.04 -11.93 -11.39
C ASP A 139 13.81 -11.37 -10.66
N LEU A 140 13.99 -10.97 -9.39
CA LEU A 140 13.19 -9.90 -8.84
C LEU A 140 13.48 -8.68 -9.71
N ALA A 141 12.58 -8.44 -10.67
CA ALA A 141 12.37 -7.11 -11.18
C ALA A 141 12.29 -6.25 -9.94
N VAL A 142 13.36 -5.48 -9.68
CA VAL A 142 13.31 -4.36 -8.75
C VAL A 142 12.13 -3.59 -9.27
N LEU A 143 10.98 -3.78 -8.64
CA LEU A 143 9.84 -2.95 -8.87
C LEU A 143 10.38 -1.61 -8.41
N ASP A 144 10.88 -0.83 -9.37
CA ASP A 144 10.62 0.59 -9.34
C ASP A 144 9.11 0.60 -9.12
N SER A 145 8.69 0.76 -7.87
CA SER A 145 7.29 0.71 -7.43
C SER A 145 6.58 1.97 -7.90
N SER A 146 7.02 2.50 -9.03
CA SER A 146 6.53 3.61 -9.82
C SER A 146 5.94 3.03 -11.09
N ALA A 147 4.83 3.59 -11.52
CA ALA A 147 4.29 3.33 -12.84
C ALA A 147 5.37 3.45 -13.93
N PRO A 148 5.25 2.70 -15.04
CA PRO A 148 6.26 2.65 -16.09
C PRO A 148 6.63 4.04 -16.61
N ASP A 149 7.91 4.24 -16.95
CA ASP A 149 8.40 5.50 -17.51
C ASP A 149 7.53 5.99 -18.67
N GLY A 150 7.01 7.21 -18.54
CA GLY A 150 6.13 7.82 -19.54
C GLY A 150 4.67 7.34 -19.50
N ALA A 151 4.22 6.62 -18.46
CA ALA A 151 2.84 6.19 -18.28
C ALA A 151 1.83 7.34 -18.47
N LEU A 152 2.06 8.50 -17.84
CA LEU A 152 1.19 9.67 -17.98
C LEU A 152 1.11 10.20 -19.42
N ALA A 153 2.24 10.20 -20.15
CA ALA A 153 2.28 10.63 -21.55
C ALA A 153 1.57 9.63 -22.48
N ALA A 154 1.69 8.34 -22.18
CA ALA A 154 0.97 7.27 -22.89
C ALA A 154 -0.54 7.37 -22.64
N LEU A 155 -0.97 7.49 -21.38
CA LEU A 155 -2.38 7.66 -20.99
C LEU A 155 -3.00 8.91 -21.61
N PHE A 156 -2.29 10.04 -21.62
CA PHE A 156 -2.74 11.24 -22.31
C PHE A 156 -2.98 11.00 -23.80
N SER A 157 -2.04 10.32 -24.48
CA SER A 157 -2.14 10.05 -25.91
C SER A 157 -3.29 9.09 -26.23
N ILE A 158 -3.48 8.06 -25.40
CA ILE A 158 -4.60 7.12 -25.48
C ILE A 158 -5.93 7.88 -25.31
N GLY A 159 -6.04 8.70 -24.27
CA GLY A 159 -7.21 9.54 -24.00
C GLY A 159 -7.51 10.52 -25.13
N ASP A 160 -6.51 11.22 -25.68
CA ASP A 160 -6.70 12.15 -26.82
C ASP A 160 -7.20 11.43 -28.07
N ASN A 161 -6.64 10.26 -28.39
CA ASN A 161 -7.05 9.46 -29.54
C ASN A 161 -8.47 8.92 -29.38
N LEU A 162 -8.80 8.34 -28.22
CA LEU A 162 -10.14 7.80 -27.94
C LEU A 162 -11.22 8.89 -27.82
N ALA A 163 -10.87 10.06 -27.26
CA ALA A 163 -11.75 11.22 -27.21
C ALA A 163 -12.11 11.77 -28.61
N ARG A 164 -11.21 11.57 -29.59
CA ARG A 164 -11.40 11.93 -31.00
C ARG A 164 -12.08 10.81 -31.80
N SER A 165 -11.78 9.55 -31.50
CA SER A 165 -12.31 8.38 -32.19
C SER A 165 -12.39 7.19 -31.24
N VAL A 166 -13.59 6.88 -30.74
CA VAL A 166 -13.84 5.73 -29.84
C VAL A 166 -13.57 4.39 -30.52
N ASP A 167 -13.70 4.32 -31.84
CA ASP A 167 -13.38 3.13 -32.64
C ASP A 167 -11.87 2.93 -32.92
N ASP A 168 -10.99 3.75 -32.32
CA ASP A 168 -9.54 3.58 -32.48
C ASP A 168 -9.06 2.30 -31.79
N ALA A 169 -8.99 1.23 -32.59
CA ALA A 169 -8.58 -0.08 -32.12
C ALA A 169 -7.13 -0.10 -31.59
N THR A 170 -6.26 0.80 -32.06
CA THR A 170 -4.87 0.89 -31.58
C THR A 170 -4.85 1.49 -30.19
N ALA A 171 -5.49 2.65 -30.00
CA ALA A 171 -5.57 3.30 -28.71
C ALA A 171 -6.29 2.43 -27.68
N ARG A 172 -7.35 1.72 -28.09
CA ARG A 172 -8.03 0.74 -27.23
C ARG A 172 -7.12 -0.43 -26.84
N MET A 173 -6.38 -1.01 -27.78
CA MET A 173 -5.46 -2.12 -27.47
C MET A 173 -4.33 -1.67 -26.54
N GLN A 174 -3.83 -0.45 -26.72
CA GLN A 174 -2.84 0.16 -25.83
C GLN A 174 -3.40 0.41 -24.43
N LEU A 175 -4.65 0.87 -24.31
CA LEU A 175 -5.33 1.05 -23.02
C LEU A 175 -5.40 -0.26 -22.24
N PHE A 176 -5.95 -1.31 -22.84
CA PHE A 176 -6.10 -2.62 -22.18
C PHE A 176 -4.76 -3.34 -21.94
N GLY A 177 -3.73 -3.01 -22.73
CA GLY A 177 -2.39 -3.52 -22.52
C GLY A 177 -1.66 -2.82 -21.37
N LEU A 178 -1.88 -1.51 -21.20
CA LEU A 178 -1.20 -0.72 -20.17
C LEU A 178 -1.91 -0.79 -18.80
N ALA A 179 -3.25 -0.80 -18.78
CA ALA A 179 -4.05 -0.81 -17.55
C ALA A 179 -3.62 -1.85 -16.49
N PRO A 180 -3.35 -3.14 -16.83
CA PRO A 180 -2.96 -4.12 -15.82
C PRO A 180 -1.57 -3.88 -15.21
N ASP A 181 -0.69 -3.14 -15.89
CA ASP A 181 0.64 -2.78 -15.41
C ASP A 181 0.63 -1.52 -14.51
N LEU A 182 -0.53 -0.87 -14.34
CA LEU A 182 -0.67 0.32 -13.49
C LEU A 182 -1.23 -0.06 -12.12
N ALA A 183 -0.38 -0.03 -11.09
CA ALA A 183 -0.82 -0.24 -9.71
C ALA A 183 -1.15 1.09 -9.01
N GLU A 184 -2.28 1.15 -8.31
CA GLU A 184 -2.71 2.34 -7.54
C GLU A 184 -1.71 2.73 -6.44
N SER A 185 -1.05 1.75 -5.83
CA SER A 185 -0.03 1.99 -4.80
C SER A 185 1.32 2.44 -5.38
N SER A 186 1.43 2.59 -6.70
CA SER A 186 2.71 2.80 -7.40
C SER A 186 2.74 4.05 -8.30
N PRO A 187 2.74 5.26 -7.72
CA PRO A 187 2.71 6.50 -8.50
C PRO A 187 4.03 6.76 -9.25
N PRO A 188 3.96 7.39 -10.45
CA PRO A 188 5.14 7.93 -11.11
C PRO A 188 5.96 8.85 -10.20
N TYR A 189 7.29 8.84 -10.34
CA TYR A 189 8.17 9.70 -9.53
C TYR A 189 7.72 11.18 -9.52
N GLY A 190 7.55 11.73 -8.31
CA GLY A 190 7.15 13.12 -8.10
C GLY A 190 5.64 13.40 -8.23
N LEU A 191 4.81 12.37 -8.41
CA LEU A 191 3.35 12.48 -8.37
C LEU A 191 2.81 12.14 -6.97
N ALA A 192 1.81 12.88 -6.50
CA ALA A 192 1.16 12.58 -5.23
C ALA A 192 0.21 11.38 -5.36
N MET A 193 0.16 10.53 -4.34
CA MET A 193 -0.64 9.28 -4.32
C MET A 193 -2.13 9.53 -4.66
N ASN A 194 -2.74 10.57 -4.10
CA ASN A 194 -4.13 10.92 -4.36
C ASN A 194 -4.40 11.33 -5.82
N VAL A 195 -3.42 11.95 -6.47
CA VAL A 195 -3.51 12.32 -7.89
C VAL A 195 -3.38 11.08 -8.76
N TRP A 196 -2.47 10.18 -8.40
CA TRP A 196 -2.30 8.90 -9.09
C TRP A 196 -3.54 8.01 -8.99
N ALA A 197 -4.10 7.84 -7.79
CA ALA A 197 -5.36 7.13 -7.58
C ALA A 197 -6.50 7.71 -8.44
N SER A 198 -6.55 9.04 -8.60
CA SER A 198 -7.53 9.68 -9.50
C SER A 198 -7.31 9.32 -10.97
N VAL A 199 -6.06 9.16 -11.41
CA VAL A 199 -5.72 8.72 -12.78
C VAL A 199 -6.10 7.25 -12.97
N ILE A 200 -5.78 6.38 -12.02
CA ILE A 200 -6.14 4.95 -12.05
C ILE A 200 -7.66 4.78 -12.10
N ALA A 201 -8.41 5.50 -11.26
CA ALA A 201 -9.88 5.47 -11.29
C ALA A 201 -10.45 5.89 -12.65
N ALA A 202 -9.85 6.88 -13.33
CA ALA A 202 -10.26 7.29 -14.67
C ALA A 202 -9.91 6.23 -15.74
N VAL A 203 -8.78 5.53 -15.60
CA VAL A 203 -8.41 4.40 -16.47
C VAL A 203 -9.40 3.25 -16.29
N ASP A 204 -9.69 2.86 -15.05
CA ASP A 204 -10.65 1.80 -14.73
C ASP A 204 -12.04 2.13 -15.28
N GLN A 205 -12.53 3.35 -15.03
CA GLN A 205 -13.79 3.82 -15.59
C GLN A 205 -13.82 3.70 -17.12
N LEU A 206 -12.75 4.15 -17.81
CA LEU A 206 -12.68 4.09 -19.26
C LEU A 206 -12.66 2.64 -19.78
N THR A 207 -11.90 1.75 -19.14
CA THR A 207 -11.86 0.32 -19.50
C THR A 207 -13.21 -0.35 -19.27
N THR A 208 -13.86 -0.06 -18.14
CA THR A 208 -15.20 -0.53 -17.80
C THR A 208 -16.20 -0.10 -18.86
N SER A 209 -16.20 1.16 -19.28
CA SER A 209 -17.13 1.65 -20.32
C SER A 209 -17.01 0.96 -21.68
N PHE A 210 -15.85 0.38 -22.02
CA PHE A 210 -15.74 -0.46 -23.22
C PHE A 210 -16.39 -1.85 -23.07
N THR A 211 -16.64 -2.29 -21.85
CA THR A 211 -17.23 -3.60 -21.51
C THR A 211 -18.68 -3.49 -21.04
N GLU A 212 -19.17 -2.29 -20.73
CA GLU A 212 -20.54 -2.02 -20.30
C GLU A 212 -21.57 -2.33 -21.40
N GLU A 213 -22.72 -2.86 -20.98
CA GLU A 213 -23.90 -3.05 -21.81
C GLU A 213 -25.07 -2.20 -21.27
N PRO A 214 -25.71 -1.33 -22.09
CA PRO A 214 -25.47 -1.13 -23.51
C PRO A 214 -24.20 -0.33 -23.81
N PHE A 215 -23.54 -0.67 -24.93
CA PHE A 215 -22.37 0.05 -25.42
C PHE A 215 -22.75 1.50 -25.80
N ASP A 216 -22.21 2.47 -25.07
CA ASP A 216 -22.48 3.89 -25.27
C ASP A 216 -21.18 4.65 -25.67
N PRO A 217 -21.01 4.97 -26.96
CA PRO A 217 -19.79 5.61 -27.44
C PRO A 217 -19.64 7.05 -26.94
N GLU A 218 -20.73 7.74 -26.59
CA GLU A 218 -20.65 9.08 -26.02
C GLU A 218 -20.07 9.04 -24.61
N HIS A 219 -20.48 8.06 -23.79
CA HIS A 219 -19.91 7.82 -22.46
C HIS A 219 -18.41 7.56 -22.51
N ILE A 220 -17.95 6.69 -23.43
CA ILE A 220 -16.52 6.39 -23.62
C ILE A 220 -15.74 7.65 -24.04
N ALA A 221 -16.29 8.45 -24.96
CA ALA A 221 -15.65 9.68 -25.41
C ALA A 221 -15.53 10.73 -24.30
N VAL A 222 -16.45 10.75 -23.33
CA VAL A 222 -16.36 11.59 -22.14
C VAL A 222 -15.28 11.08 -21.20
N ALA A 223 -15.32 9.80 -20.80
CA ALA A 223 -14.31 9.20 -19.93
C ALA A 223 -12.88 9.34 -20.49
N ALA A 224 -12.71 9.21 -21.81
CA ALA A 224 -11.42 9.42 -22.48
C ALA A 224 -10.92 10.88 -22.40
N ARG A 225 -11.83 11.87 -22.42
CA ARG A 225 -11.47 13.28 -22.23
C ARG A 225 -11.10 13.58 -20.79
N ASP A 226 -11.84 13.03 -19.83
CA ASP A 226 -11.54 13.19 -18.41
C ASP A 226 -10.15 12.62 -18.09
N LEU A 227 -9.83 11.40 -18.56
CA LEU A 227 -8.49 10.81 -18.43
C LEU A 227 -7.40 11.70 -19.05
N ARG A 228 -7.64 12.22 -20.25
CA ARG A 228 -6.71 13.12 -20.94
C ARG A 228 -6.48 14.41 -20.16
N ASP A 229 -7.53 15.06 -19.68
CA ASP A 229 -7.41 16.32 -18.94
C ASP A 229 -6.73 16.10 -17.58
N LEU A 230 -6.93 14.92 -16.95
CA LEU A 230 -6.21 14.44 -15.78
C LEU A 230 -4.76 14.04 -16.03
N CYS A 231 -4.29 13.92 -17.27
CA CYS A 231 -2.87 13.66 -17.56
C CYS A 231 -2.15 14.92 -18.07
N ARG A 232 -2.89 15.91 -18.58
CA ARG A 232 -2.39 17.10 -19.27
C ARG A 232 -1.32 17.92 -18.52
N PRO A 233 -1.37 18.11 -17.19
CA PRO A 233 -0.32 18.84 -16.45
C PRO A 233 1.08 18.22 -16.50
N TRP A 234 1.19 16.95 -16.92
CA TRP A 234 2.41 16.16 -16.83
C TRP A 234 2.99 15.75 -18.20
N VAL A 235 2.51 16.36 -19.29
CA VAL A 235 2.91 16.06 -20.68
C VAL A 235 3.36 17.30 -21.45
#